data_AF-A0A2S1WBD8-F1
#
_entry.id   AF-A0A2S1WBD8-F1
#
_cell.length_a   1.000
_cell.length_b   1.000
_cell.length_c   1.000
_cell.angle_alpha   90.00
_cell.angle_beta   90.00
_cell.angle_gamma   90.00
#
_symmetry.space_group_name_H-M   'P 1'
#
loop_
_entity.id
_entity.type
_entity.pdbx_description
1 polymer ?
#
loop_
_entity_poly.entity_id
_entity_poly.type
_entity_poly.pdbx_seq_one_letter_code
_entity_poly.pdbx_strand_id
1 'polypeptide(L)'
;KLNCLKWYYLNNLYWSPSEFNFVLFSLPLHISKQINKTIITSLERIGPHNIDIISTIIGSLLGDGHLEKRNRGIGTRMKFEQSNKNVEYLMWFHSYLSTRGYCNINKPELKKRIRKNGEIYFHYSINTYTFSSFNWIHDMFYMCPEGKYVKIIPNNIEQYLTPLALAIWFMDDGSKLKKGAKIATNCFTYKELSQLCEILKNKFNLTVTIHSGGKNKGYTLYVSSQSMSTFSNIVKPYTHSSLHHLLSDNLIPVKNNKKENINHFKLDPWFITGFSDAEASFHISILNSNKSKIGWISRLKFCIHLHVKDLSLLKSIQHYFGNVGKISTNNKTCIYVVNKIEDILLKIIPHFSSYKLHSRKEKDFLLFKMASDLINLKAHNNYEGLKKLIAIKASSNKGLSPLQKSSFPDVEAYPVKINNPLNIENGEWLAGFTSGEGNFQVSITQANKLKIGRQVLLKFRIAQHIKDRELLQLIIDYLKCGRIEMHLKIACYYTVTGLSDINKFILPFYQKYQIRGVKSNDFNDFKLIASLMDKNLHLTEEGLNQINEIKSKMNSLRIME
;
A
#
# COMPACT_ATOMS: atom_id res chain seq x y z
N LYS A 1 26.62 32.51 5.90
CA LYS A 1 25.19 32.50 5.50
C LYS A 1 25.07 31.71 4.21
N LEU A 2 24.70 30.43 4.28
CA LEU A 2 24.44 29.56 3.13
C LEU A 2 22.92 29.45 2.99
N ASN A 3 22.38 30.16 2.01
CA ASN A 3 20.98 30.07 1.61
C ASN A 3 20.74 28.73 0.92
N CYS A 4 20.15 27.76 1.62
CA CYS A 4 19.54 26.60 0.98
C CYS A 4 18.18 27.01 0.41
N LEU A 5 18.18 27.39 -0.87
CA LEU A 5 17.01 27.47 -1.73
C LEU A 5 16.35 26.08 -1.86
N LYS A 6 15.01 26.08 -1.97
CA LYS A 6 14.06 24.96 -2.14
C LYS A 6 13.44 24.37 -0.86
N TRP A 7 12.93 25.24 0.02
CA TRP A 7 12.02 24.86 1.12
C TRP A 7 10.58 25.40 0.96
N TYR A 8 10.19 25.83 -0.25
CA TYR A 8 8.92 26.56 -0.45
C TYR A 8 7.72 25.75 -0.99
N TYR A 9 7.79 24.42 -1.09
CA TYR A 9 6.68 23.60 -1.62
C TYR A 9 6.17 22.48 -0.69
N LEU A 10 6.29 22.64 0.63
CA LEU A 10 5.67 21.73 1.61
C LEU A 10 4.68 22.40 2.58
N ASN A 11 4.36 23.68 2.37
CA ASN A 11 3.44 24.43 3.24
C ASN A 11 1.96 24.37 2.86
N ASN A 12 1.55 23.51 1.91
CA ASN A 12 0.13 23.36 1.52
C ASN A 12 -0.49 22.02 1.93
N LEU A 13 -0.15 21.53 3.12
CA LEU A 13 -0.91 20.49 3.82
C LEU A 13 -1.08 20.92 5.29
N TYR A 14 -1.75 22.06 5.49
CA TYR A 14 -2.40 22.36 6.76
C TYR A 14 -3.56 21.37 6.92
N TRP A 15 -3.32 20.26 7.61
CA TRP A 15 -4.40 19.51 8.24
C TRP A 15 -4.77 20.27 9.51
N SER A 16 -5.98 20.83 9.55
CA SER A 16 -6.54 21.46 10.73
C SER A 16 -6.59 20.45 11.89
N PRO A 17 -6.04 20.79 13.07
CA PRO A 17 -6.16 19.97 14.27
C PRO A 17 -7.54 20.19 14.91
N SER A 18 -8.58 19.62 14.31
CA SER A 18 -9.91 19.55 14.93
C SER A 18 -10.68 18.39 14.30
N GLU A 19 -10.66 17.23 14.96
CA GLU A 19 -11.69 16.17 14.97
C GLU A 19 -11.13 14.80 15.46
N PHE A 20 -10.40 14.80 16.57
CA PHE A 20 -10.14 13.58 17.35
C PHE A 20 -10.59 13.79 18.79
N ASN A 21 -11.89 13.99 18.98
CA ASN A 21 -12.51 13.78 20.29
C ASN A 21 -12.88 12.29 20.40
N PHE A 22 -12.10 11.57 21.19
CA PHE A 22 -12.52 10.30 21.77
C PHE A 22 -13.76 10.55 22.64
N VAL A 23 -14.91 10.03 22.24
CA VAL A 23 -16.05 9.88 23.16
C VAL A 23 -15.78 8.63 24.00
N LEU A 24 -15.22 8.84 25.21
CA LEU A 24 -15.37 7.91 26.32
C LEU A 24 -16.85 7.92 26.75
N PHE A 25 -17.55 6.82 26.55
CA PHE A 25 -18.83 6.61 27.24
C PHE A 25 -18.56 6.16 28.68
N SER A 26 -19.08 6.95 29.59
CA SER A 26 -19.09 6.82 31.04
C SER A 26 -19.90 5.61 31.54
N LEU A 27 -19.36 4.91 32.55
CA LEU A 27 -20.16 4.27 33.61
C LEU A 27 -19.77 4.96 34.93
N PRO A 28 -20.73 5.29 35.82
CA PRO A 28 -20.45 6.04 37.02
C PRO A 28 -20.11 5.08 38.17
N LEU A 29 -18.94 5.22 38.78
CA LEU A 29 -18.72 4.91 40.19
C LEU A 29 -17.39 5.50 40.65
N HIS A 30 -17.53 6.38 41.63
CA HIS A 30 -16.52 7.05 42.45
C HIS A 30 -15.05 6.64 42.26
N ILE A 31 -14.31 7.49 41.55
CA ILE A 31 -12.95 7.87 41.97
C ILE A 31 -12.93 9.39 42.02
N SER A 32 -13.21 9.91 43.20
CA SER A 32 -12.98 11.31 43.53
C SER A 32 -11.48 11.54 43.73
N LYS A 33 -11.05 12.74 43.34
CA LYS A 33 -9.78 13.43 43.61
C LYS A 33 -8.56 13.08 42.73
N GLN A 34 -8.21 14.09 41.92
CA GLN A 34 -6.91 14.42 41.33
C GLN A 34 -6.47 13.45 40.20
N ILE A 35 -6.09 13.88 39.00
CA ILE A 35 -4.93 14.72 38.71
C ILE A 35 -5.06 15.28 37.28
N ASN A 36 -4.85 16.60 37.10
CA ASN A 36 -4.39 17.21 35.85
C ASN A 36 -3.02 16.60 35.48
N LYS A 37 -2.98 15.56 34.65
CA LYS A 37 -1.71 15.01 34.12
C LYS A 37 -1.63 15.29 32.63
N THR A 38 -0.95 16.37 32.27
CA THR A 38 -0.53 16.70 30.90
C THR A 38 0.55 15.74 30.35
N ILE A 39 0.95 14.72 31.10
CA ILE A 39 2.06 13.81 30.77
C ILE A 39 1.60 12.35 30.92
N ILE A 40 1.52 11.64 29.79
CA ILE A 40 1.25 10.19 29.74
C ILE A 40 2.50 9.42 30.16
N THR A 41 2.35 8.52 31.14
CA THR A 41 3.44 7.69 31.65
C THR A 41 3.88 6.65 30.61
N SER A 42 5.09 6.08 30.75
CA SER A 42 5.55 5.03 29.82
C SER A 42 4.72 3.75 29.89
N LEU A 43 4.03 3.50 31.01
CA LEU A 43 3.16 2.33 31.18
C LEU A 43 1.88 2.46 30.36
N GLU A 44 1.29 3.65 30.37
CA GLU A 44 0.04 3.99 29.67
C GLU A 44 0.29 4.30 28.19
N ARG A 45 1.53 4.68 27.83
CA ARG A 45 1.93 4.96 26.45
C ARG A 45 2.16 3.65 25.70
N ILE A 46 1.11 3.15 25.06
CA ILE A 46 1.09 1.91 24.29
C ILE A 46 0.70 2.22 22.84
N GLY A 47 1.61 2.00 21.88
CA GLY A 47 1.24 1.94 20.46
C GLY A 47 0.88 3.26 19.76
N PRO A 48 0.48 3.20 18.48
CA PRO A 48 0.16 1.98 17.71
C PRO A 48 1.38 1.34 17.01
N HIS A 49 1.88 0.20 17.49
CA HIS A 49 3.08 -0.45 16.93
C HIS A 49 2.74 -1.40 15.77
N ASN A 50 2.32 -0.84 14.65
CA ASN A 50 2.09 -1.59 13.42
C ASN A 50 3.40 -2.19 12.85
N ILE A 51 3.29 -3.05 11.84
CA ILE A 51 4.45 -3.73 11.26
C ILE A 51 5.50 -2.76 10.70
N ASP A 52 5.12 -1.58 10.22
CA ASP A 52 6.07 -0.64 9.64
C ASP A 52 6.94 0.03 10.72
N ILE A 53 6.34 0.40 11.86
CA ILE A 53 7.08 0.89 13.03
C ILE A 53 7.98 -0.21 13.57
N ILE A 54 7.47 -1.44 13.71
CA ILE A 54 8.28 -2.58 14.15
C ILE A 54 9.43 -2.79 13.16
N SER A 55 9.17 -2.81 11.85
CA SER A 55 10.21 -2.96 10.82
C SER A 55 11.26 -1.86 10.87
N THR A 56 10.85 -0.62 11.14
CA THR A 56 11.74 0.53 11.28
C THR A 56 12.65 0.37 12.51
N ILE A 57 12.09 -0.01 13.65
CA ILE A 57 12.86 -0.28 14.87
C ILE A 57 13.81 -1.46 14.66
N ILE A 58 13.33 -2.56 14.10
CA ILE A 58 14.10 -3.79 13.87
C ILE A 58 15.24 -3.55 12.88
N GLY A 59 14.95 -2.91 11.74
CA GLY A 59 15.95 -2.55 10.74
C GLY A 59 17.04 -1.66 11.34
N SER A 60 16.64 -0.67 12.14
CA SER A 60 17.60 0.22 12.77
C SER A 60 18.39 -0.46 13.89
N LEU A 61 17.79 -1.42 14.61
CA LEU A 61 18.49 -2.22 15.62
C LEU A 61 19.51 -3.18 15.01
N LEU A 62 19.32 -3.64 13.78
CA LEU A 62 20.34 -4.38 13.04
C LEU A 62 21.51 -3.48 12.60
N GLY A 63 21.30 -2.16 12.56
CA GLY A 63 22.35 -1.16 12.34
C GLY A 63 22.70 -0.36 13.61
N ASP A 64 22.90 0.95 13.40
CA ASP A 64 23.35 1.94 14.39
C ASP A 64 22.31 2.29 15.49
N GLY A 65 21.03 1.97 15.29
CA GLY A 65 19.97 2.25 16.26
C GLY A 65 20.14 1.43 17.54
N HIS A 66 19.74 1.99 18.69
CA HIS A 66 19.72 1.23 19.94
C HIS A 66 18.48 1.51 20.79
N LEU A 67 18.14 0.54 21.63
CA LEU A 67 17.09 0.68 22.63
C LEU A 67 17.73 0.96 23.98
N GLU A 68 17.16 1.91 24.71
CA GLU A 68 17.60 2.27 26.06
C GLU A 68 16.45 2.04 27.03
N LYS A 69 16.64 1.07 27.94
CA LYS A 69 15.86 0.99 29.18
C LYS A 69 16.33 2.09 30.13
N ARG A 70 15.40 2.94 30.58
CA ARG A 70 15.76 4.02 31.52
C ARG A 70 16.15 3.45 32.88
N ASN A 71 17.22 4.00 33.46
CA ASN A 71 17.60 3.68 34.84
C ASN A 71 16.44 4.03 35.78
N ARG A 72 15.97 3.05 36.56
CA ARG A 72 14.75 3.13 37.42
C ARG A 72 13.43 3.37 36.67
N GLY A 73 13.40 3.27 35.34
CA GLY A 73 12.21 3.43 34.51
C GLY A 73 11.59 2.09 34.08
N ILE A 74 10.28 2.09 33.80
CA ILE A 74 9.50 0.88 33.48
C ILE A 74 9.42 0.60 31.96
N GLY A 75 10.02 1.45 31.13
CA GLY A 75 9.87 1.38 29.68
C GLY A 75 11.17 1.63 28.92
N THR A 76 11.09 1.38 27.62
CA THR A 76 12.20 1.46 26.68
C THR A 76 11.97 2.61 25.70
N ARG A 77 13.02 3.34 25.34
CA ARG A 77 12.99 4.27 24.19
C ARG A 77 13.98 3.83 23.12
N MET A 78 13.68 4.15 21.87
CA MET A 78 14.64 4.04 20.78
C MET A 78 15.43 5.34 20.66
N LYS A 79 16.73 5.17 20.44
CA LYS A 79 17.66 6.22 20.10
C LYS A 79 18.24 5.98 18.72
N PHE A 80 18.20 7.03 17.91
CA PHE A 80 18.80 7.05 16.59
C PHE A 80 19.69 8.28 16.45
N GLU A 81 20.97 8.06 16.20
CA GLU A 81 21.95 9.14 16.05
C GLU A 81 22.64 9.01 14.69
N GLN A 82 22.76 10.10 13.95
CA GLN A 82 23.46 10.13 12.67
C GLN A 82 24.34 11.36 12.55
N SER A 83 25.41 11.22 11.76
CA SER A 83 26.29 12.32 11.40
C SER A 83 25.57 13.37 10.55
N ASN A 84 26.10 14.59 10.52
CA ASN A 84 25.57 15.66 9.67
C ASN A 84 25.58 15.34 8.15
N LYS A 85 26.38 14.36 7.70
CA LYS A 85 26.45 13.95 6.29
C LYS A 85 25.17 13.26 5.79
N ASN A 86 24.43 12.60 6.69
CA ASN A 86 23.21 11.86 6.37
C ASN A 86 21.95 12.58 6.91
N VAL A 87 21.98 13.92 6.98
CA VAL A 87 20.91 14.70 7.62
C VAL A 87 19.55 14.50 6.95
N GLU A 88 19.49 14.33 5.63
CA GLU A 88 18.21 14.14 4.91
C GLU A 88 17.51 12.85 5.35
N TYR A 89 18.25 11.74 5.43
CA TYR A 89 17.73 10.47 5.92
C TYR A 89 17.27 10.60 7.39
N LEU A 90 18.07 11.25 8.23
CA LEU A 90 17.68 11.46 9.62
C LEU A 90 16.42 12.35 9.76
N MET A 91 16.27 13.38 8.94
CA MET A 91 15.07 14.23 8.95
C MET A 91 13.84 13.48 8.44
N TRP A 92 14.00 12.63 7.42
CA TRP A 92 12.95 11.70 7.00
C TRP A 92 12.57 10.74 8.13
N PHE A 93 13.56 10.15 8.81
CA PHE A 93 13.35 9.22 9.93
C PHE A 93 12.62 9.90 11.11
N HIS A 94 13.00 11.14 11.43
CA HIS A 94 12.31 11.98 12.41
C HIS A 94 10.86 12.24 12.01
N SER A 95 10.63 12.72 10.79
CA SER A 95 9.29 13.00 10.28
C SER A 95 8.41 11.73 10.29
N TYR A 96 8.99 10.60 9.88
CA TYR A 96 8.31 9.31 9.87
C TYR A 96 7.81 8.90 11.26
N LEU A 97 8.64 9.07 12.30
CA LEU A 97 8.27 8.76 13.68
C LEU A 97 7.38 9.83 14.34
N SER A 98 7.68 11.11 14.14
CA SER A 98 6.99 12.21 14.83
C SER A 98 5.55 12.37 14.35
N THR A 99 5.31 12.27 13.03
CA THR A 99 3.95 12.27 12.44
C THR A 99 3.09 11.10 12.91
N ARG A 100 3.71 10.05 13.44
CA ARG A 100 3.04 8.87 14.01
C ARG A 100 3.00 8.88 15.55
N GLY A 101 3.37 9.99 16.19
CA GLY A 101 3.29 10.18 17.64
C GLY A 101 4.41 9.52 18.45
N TYR A 102 5.50 9.09 17.82
CA TYR A 102 6.58 8.35 18.51
C TYR A 102 7.63 9.22 19.16
N CYS A 103 7.81 10.45 18.68
CA CYS A 103 8.78 11.40 19.21
C CYS A 103 8.25 12.83 19.12
N ASN A 104 9.04 13.78 19.60
CA ASN A 104 8.68 15.19 19.54
C ASN A 104 8.57 15.66 18.07
N ILE A 105 7.51 16.40 17.74
CA ILE A 105 7.28 17.01 16.43
C ILE A 105 8.34 18.07 16.08
N ASN A 106 8.96 18.66 17.10
CA ASN A 106 10.02 19.65 16.92
C ASN A 106 11.24 19.02 16.24
N LYS A 107 11.80 19.75 15.28
CA LYS A 107 12.94 19.33 14.47
C LYS A 107 14.16 19.01 15.37
N PRO A 108 14.91 17.93 15.11
CA PRO A 108 16.13 17.62 15.84
C PRO A 108 17.20 18.71 15.68
N GLU A 109 17.81 19.10 16.80
CA GLU A 109 18.87 20.10 16.82
C GLU A 109 20.25 19.49 16.53
N LEU A 110 21.11 20.28 15.89
CA LEU A 110 22.50 19.90 15.62
C LEU A 110 23.30 19.97 16.92
N LYS A 111 23.92 18.85 17.31
CA LYS A 111 24.75 18.74 18.51
C LYS A 111 26.23 18.58 18.16
N LYS A 112 27.09 19.20 18.97
CA LYS A 112 28.55 19.11 18.88
C LYS A 112 29.08 18.11 19.92
N ARG A 113 29.95 17.18 19.50
CA ARG A 113 30.69 16.24 20.38
C ARG A 113 32.18 16.36 20.08
N ILE A 114 33.01 16.49 21.11
CA ILE A 114 34.47 16.52 20.97
C ILE A 114 34.99 15.09 21.20
N ARG A 115 35.69 14.52 20.22
CA ARG A 115 36.30 13.19 20.34
C ARG A 115 37.59 13.28 21.17
N LYS A 116 38.08 12.14 21.66
CA LYS A 116 39.32 12.04 22.47
C LYS A 116 40.55 12.69 21.81
N ASN A 117 40.53 12.85 20.48
CA ASN A 117 41.63 13.37 19.68
C ASN A 117 41.47 14.88 19.38
N GLY A 118 40.53 15.58 20.00
CA GLY A 118 40.23 17.00 19.74
C GLY A 118 39.33 17.27 18.52
N GLU A 119 39.05 16.26 17.70
CA GLU A 119 38.17 16.38 16.53
C GLU A 119 36.73 16.74 16.93
N ILE A 120 36.16 17.74 16.24
CA ILE A 120 34.79 18.17 16.41
C ILE A 120 33.87 17.34 15.52
N TYR A 121 32.94 16.61 16.13
CA TYR A 121 31.94 15.80 15.44
C TYR A 121 30.54 16.40 15.62
N PHE A 122 29.86 16.67 14.50
CA PHE A 122 28.49 17.17 14.49
C PHE A 122 27.51 16.03 14.21
N HIS A 123 26.48 15.91 15.04
CA HIS A 123 25.48 14.86 14.94
C HIS A 123 24.08 15.36 15.31
N TYR A 124 23.09 14.62 14.85
CA TYR A 124 21.71 14.76 15.29
C TYR A 124 21.31 13.51 16.07
N SER A 125 20.33 13.65 16.97
CA SER A 125 19.84 12.57 17.83
C SER A 125 18.33 12.66 17.93
N ILE A 126 17.66 11.56 17.58
CA ILE A 126 16.22 11.39 17.73
C ILE A 126 15.99 10.40 18.85
N ASN A 127 15.13 10.78 19.79
CA ASN A 127 14.66 9.90 20.84
C ASN A 127 13.17 9.70 20.64
N THR A 128 12.71 8.46 20.60
CA THR A 128 11.29 8.22 20.84
C THR A 128 10.96 8.59 22.28
N TYR A 129 9.66 8.78 22.54
CA TYR A 129 9.16 8.68 23.90
C TYR A 129 9.48 7.29 24.47
N THR A 130 9.34 7.16 25.79
CA THR A 130 9.54 5.87 26.47
C THR A 130 8.23 5.09 26.47
N PHE A 131 8.27 3.84 26.00
CA PHE A 131 7.14 2.92 25.89
C PHE A 131 7.44 1.64 26.67
N SER A 132 6.55 1.21 27.57
CA SER A 132 6.61 -0.13 28.18
C SER A 132 6.41 -1.22 27.12
N SER A 133 5.62 -0.93 26.08
CA SER A 133 5.34 -1.80 24.94
C SER A 133 6.54 -2.01 23.99
N PHE A 134 7.67 -1.33 24.22
CA PHE A 134 8.95 -1.63 23.54
C PHE A 134 9.85 -2.59 24.32
N ASN A 135 9.49 -2.94 25.57
CA ASN A 135 10.32 -3.80 26.40
C ASN A 135 10.56 -5.17 25.77
N TRP A 136 9.56 -5.77 25.11
CA TRP A 136 9.74 -7.06 24.44
C TRP A 136 10.74 -7.01 23.29
N ILE A 137 10.83 -5.88 22.56
CA ILE A 137 11.82 -5.69 21.48
C ILE A 137 13.22 -5.59 22.09
N HIS A 138 13.34 -4.87 23.21
CA HIS A 138 14.58 -4.79 23.96
C HIS A 138 15.01 -6.17 24.47
N ASP A 139 14.12 -6.91 25.12
CA ASP A 139 14.43 -8.22 25.70
C ASP A 139 14.77 -9.25 24.63
N MET A 140 14.25 -9.08 23.41
CA MET A 140 14.59 -9.88 22.24
C MET A 140 15.99 -9.56 21.69
N PHE A 141 16.42 -8.28 21.68
CA PHE A 141 17.68 -7.85 21.08
C PHE A 141 18.86 -7.69 22.03
N TYR A 142 18.65 -7.72 23.35
CA TYR A 142 19.70 -7.45 24.32
C TYR A 142 19.77 -8.53 25.41
N MET A 143 20.97 -9.09 25.59
CA MET A 143 21.31 -9.91 26.75
C MET A 143 22.15 -9.10 27.74
N CYS A 144 22.11 -9.43 29.02
CA CYS A 144 22.87 -8.71 30.07
C CYS A 144 23.87 -9.63 30.79
N PRO A 145 24.90 -10.17 30.08
CA PRO A 145 25.96 -10.89 30.77
C PRO A 145 26.70 -9.91 31.71
N GLU A 146 26.88 -10.33 32.97
CA GLU A 146 27.70 -9.60 33.95
C GLU A 146 27.28 -8.13 34.16
N GLY A 147 25.98 -7.84 34.04
CA GLY A 147 25.42 -6.51 34.26
C GLY A 147 25.61 -5.52 33.10
N LYS A 148 26.15 -5.95 31.95
CA LYS A 148 26.31 -5.12 30.75
C LYS A 148 25.44 -5.62 29.60
N TYR A 149 24.61 -4.74 29.04
CA TYR A 149 23.81 -5.08 27.87
C TYR A 149 24.67 -5.26 26.61
N VAL A 150 24.51 -6.40 25.96
CA VAL A 150 25.13 -6.76 24.68
C VAL A 150 24.00 -7.00 23.67
N LYS A 151 24.09 -6.35 22.52
CA LYS A 151 23.12 -6.51 21.43
C LYS A 151 23.37 -7.85 20.72
N ILE A 152 22.30 -8.59 20.46
CA ILE A 152 22.32 -9.89 19.78
C ILE A 152 21.32 -9.91 18.61
N ILE A 153 21.47 -10.90 17.73
CA ILE A 153 20.46 -11.19 16.69
C ILE A 153 19.50 -12.26 17.24
N PRO A 154 18.21 -11.96 17.35
CA PRO A 154 17.26 -12.92 17.92
C PRO A 154 16.96 -14.07 16.96
N ASN A 155 16.74 -15.27 17.50
CA ASN A 155 16.45 -16.47 16.69
C ASN A 155 15.19 -16.35 15.83
N ASN A 156 14.21 -15.53 16.24
CA ASN A 156 12.98 -15.27 15.51
C ASN A 156 13.05 -14.02 14.60
N ILE A 157 14.26 -13.48 14.33
CA ILE A 157 14.44 -12.28 13.50
C ILE A 157 13.80 -12.41 12.12
N GLU A 158 13.72 -13.61 11.56
CA GLU A 158 13.08 -13.89 10.27
C GLU A 158 11.63 -13.37 10.22
N GLN A 159 10.89 -13.41 11.33
CA GLN A 159 9.50 -12.96 11.39
C GLN A 159 9.38 -11.44 11.19
N TYR A 160 10.41 -10.69 11.59
CA TYR A 160 10.40 -9.22 11.61
C TYR A 160 11.30 -8.58 10.55
N LEU A 161 12.15 -9.35 9.87
CA LEU A 161 13.00 -8.86 8.79
C LEU A 161 12.18 -8.68 7.50
N THR A 162 11.47 -7.56 7.37
CA THR A 162 10.70 -7.18 6.17
C THR A 162 11.58 -6.47 5.13
N PRO A 163 11.11 -6.25 3.89
CA PRO A 163 11.80 -5.38 2.93
C PRO A 163 12.10 -3.97 3.49
N LEU A 164 11.19 -3.40 4.27
CA LEU A 164 11.41 -2.12 4.94
C LEU A 164 12.49 -2.23 6.01
N ALA A 165 12.47 -3.27 6.85
CA ALA A 165 13.52 -3.48 7.85
C ALA A 165 14.90 -3.65 7.20
N LEU A 166 14.99 -4.42 6.11
CA LEU A 166 16.22 -4.58 5.33
C LEU A 166 16.68 -3.26 4.71
N ALA A 167 15.76 -2.43 4.22
CA ALA A 167 16.09 -1.12 3.67
C ALA A 167 16.58 -0.14 4.74
N ILE A 168 15.93 -0.08 5.91
CA ILE A 168 16.36 0.75 7.04
C ILE A 168 17.75 0.31 7.52
N TRP A 169 17.95 -1.00 7.70
CA TRP A 169 19.25 -1.54 8.07
C TRP A 169 20.35 -1.16 7.07
N PHE A 170 20.05 -1.24 5.77
CA PHE A 170 20.98 -0.79 4.73
C PHE A 170 21.20 0.72 4.73
N MET A 171 20.19 1.54 5.03
CA MET A 171 20.37 2.99 5.12
C MET A 171 21.19 3.41 6.35
N ASP A 172 21.11 2.64 7.43
CA ASP A 172 21.87 2.89 8.65
C ASP A 172 23.36 2.56 8.45
N ASP A 173 23.67 1.37 7.92
CA ASP A 173 25.02 0.80 7.94
C ASP A 173 25.53 0.26 6.58
N GLY A 174 24.84 0.59 5.50
CA GLY A 174 25.17 0.15 4.16
C GLY A 174 26.17 1.05 3.43
N SER A 175 27.00 0.44 2.58
CA SER A 175 27.92 1.13 1.68
C SER A 175 28.02 0.40 0.33
N LYS A 176 28.16 1.18 -0.75
CA LYS A 176 28.36 0.65 -2.10
C LYS A 176 29.81 0.23 -2.31
N LEU A 177 29.99 -0.95 -2.89
CA LEU A 177 31.29 -1.44 -3.39
C LEU A 177 31.26 -1.50 -4.92
N LYS A 178 32.42 -1.69 -5.55
CA LYS A 178 32.54 -1.75 -7.02
C LYS A 178 31.61 -2.76 -7.68
N LYS A 179 31.44 -3.93 -7.06
CA LYS A 179 30.63 -5.05 -7.59
C LYS A 179 29.50 -5.47 -6.64
N GLY A 180 29.32 -4.84 -5.49
CA GLY A 180 28.43 -5.34 -4.45
C GLY A 180 28.03 -4.25 -3.46
N ALA A 181 27.46 -4.67 -2.34
CA ALA A 181 27.21 -3.79 -1.20
C ALA A 181 27.78 -4.41 0.06
N LYS A 182 28.19 -3.56 0.99
CA LYS A 182 28.68 -3.95 2.30
C LYS A 182 27.75 -3.39 3.36
N ILE A 183 27.42 -4.20 4.36
CA ILE A 183 26.65 -3.78 5.53
C ILE A 183 27.54 -3.97 6.76
N ALA A 184 27.72 -2.91 7.54
CA ALA A 184 28.45 -2.98 8.80
C ALA A 184 27.63 -3.79 9.83
N THR A 185 28.29 -4.75 10.47
CA THR A 185 27.67 -5.67 11.44
C THR A 185 28.66 -6.02 12.56
N ASN A 186 29.59 -5.11 12.83
CA ASN A 186 30.82 -5.38 13.58
C ASN A 186 30.56 -5.78 15.05
N CYS A 187 29.35 -5.51 15.56
CA CYS A 187 28.91 -5.84 16.91
C CYS A 187 28.35 -7.27 17.06
N PHE A 188 28.04 -7.96 15.96
CA PHE A 188 27.46 -9.31 16.00
C PHE A 188 28.52 -10.41 15.80
N THR A 189 28.24 -11.58 16.36
CA THR A 189 29.10 -12.76 16.25
C THR A 189 28.95 -13.45 14.89
N TYR A 190 29.95 -14.24 14.51
CA TYR A 190 29.90 -15.03 13.27
C TYR A 190 28.71 -16.00 13.22
N LYS A 191 28.35 -16.61 14.36
CA LYS A 191 27.22 -17.54 14.47
C LYS A 191 25.89 -16.86 14.14
N GLU A 192 25.65 -15.70 14.75
CA GLU A 192 24.45 -14.89 14.49
C GLU A 192 24.37 -14.45 13.02
N LEU A 193 25.49 -13.99 12.46
CA LEU A 193 25.55 -13.57 11.06
C LEU A 193 25.36 -14.74 10.08
N SER A 194 25.78 -15.95 10.45
CA SER A 194 25.60 -17.15 9.62
C SER A 194 24.10 -17.49 9.49
N GLN A 195 23.37 -17.45 10.61
CA GLN A 195 21.92 -17.60 10.61
C GLN A 195 21.23 -16.49 9.81
N LEU A 196 21.69 -15.25 9.95
CA LEU A 196 21.13 -14.13 9.20
C LEU A 196 21.38 -14.26 7.69
N CYS A 197 22.55 -14.73 7.25
CA CYS A 197 22.84 -15.01 5.85
C CYS A 197 21.89 -16.07 5.27
N GLU A 198 21.61 -17.13 6.03
CA GLU A 198 20.64 -18.16 5.62
C GLU A 198 19.23 -17.59 5.48
N ILE A 199 18.79 -16.76 6.44
CA ILE A 199 17.50 -16.06 6.37
C ILE A 199 17.45 -15.14 5.14
N LEU A 200 18.50 -14.37 4.86
CA LEU A 200 18.57 -13.50 3.68
C LEU A 200 18.51 -14.30 2.37
N LYS A 201 19.13 -15.48 2.35
CA LYS A 201 19.08 -16.38 1.20
C LYS A 201 17.69 -16.96 1.00
N ASN A 202 17.07 -17.50 2.05
CA ASN A 202 15.79 -18.18 1.97
C ASN A 202 14.63 -17.20 1.72
N LYS A 203 14.64 -16.05 2.41
CA LYS A 203 13.54 -15.08 2.37
C LYS A 203 13.58 -14.14 1.17
N PHE A 204 14.78 -13.74 0.74
CA PHE A 204 14.97 -12.70 -0.27
C PHE A 204 15.76 -13.16 -1.49
N ASN A 205 16.18 -14.42 -1.54
CA ASN A 205 17.09 -14.95 -2.56
C ASN A 205 18.38 -14.11 -2.69
N LEU A 206 18.88 -13.59 -1.57
CA LEU A 206 20.11 -12.81 -1.52
C LEU A 206 21.27 -13.69 -1.11
N THR A 207 22.29 -13.74 -1.95
CA THR A 207 23.54 -14.41 -1.63
C THR A 207 24.44 -13.41 -0.91
N VAL A 208 24.62 -13.61 0.39
CA VAL A 208 25.36 -12.74 1.29
C VAL A 208 26.45 -13.56 1.98
N THR A 209 27.67 -13.01 2.05
CA THR A 209 28.83 -13.66 2.67
C THR A 209 29.37 -12.83 3.84
N ILE A 210 29.96 -13.50 4.83
CA ILE A 210 30.54 -12.86 6.02
C ILE A 210 32.01 -12.56 5.75
N HIS A 211 32.42 -11.31 5.92
CA HIS A 211 33.79 -10.85 5.71
C HIS A 211 34.38 -10.34 7.02
N SER A 212 35.62 -10.73 7.33
CA SER A 212 36.35 -10.23 8.51
C SER A 212 36.71 -8.75 8.35
N GLY A 213 36.50 -7.96 9.40
CA GLY A 213 36.99 -6.59 9.49
C GLY A 213 38.48 -6.48 9.82
N GLY A 214 39.15 -7.60 10.09
CA GLY A 214 40.52 -7.67 10.60
C GLY A 214 40.60 -7.89 12.13
N LYS A 215 41.81 -7.92 12.67
CA LYS A 215 42.06 -8.19 14.11
C LYS A 215 41.25 -7.20 14.97
N ASN A 216 40.38 -7.73 15.84
CA ASN A 216 39.51 -6.99 16.77
C ASN A 216 38.52 -6.00 16.12
N LYS A 217 38.18 -6.18 14.83
CA LYS A 217 37.26 -5.30 14.11
C LYS A 217 35.91 -5.94 13.78
N GLY A 218 35.64 -7.16 14.27
CA GLY A 218 34.38 -7.86 14.05
C GLY A 218 34.16 -8.29 12.59
N TYR A 219 32.89 -8.47 12.21
CA TYR A 219 32.50 -8.98 10.90
C TYR A 219 31.57 -8.01 10.17
N THR A 220 31.57 -8.10 8.85
CA THR A 220 30.69 -7.32 7.96
C THR A 220 30.03 -8.24 6.95
N LEU A 221 28.85 -7.88 6.46
CA LEU A 221 28.17 -8.63 5.42
C LEU A 221 28.47 -8.05 4.05
N TYR A 222 28.70 -8.93 3.08
CA TYR A 222 28.87 -8.59 1.68
C TYR A 222 27.70 -9.15 0.87
N VAL A 223 26.90 -8.27 0.30
CA VAL A 223 25.90 -8.62 -0.71
C VAL A 223 26.61 -8.83 -2.03
N SER A 224 26.57 -10.07 -2.51
CA SER A 224 27.27 -10.47 -3.74
C SER A 224 26.75 -9.73 -4.98
N SER A 225 27.61 -9.61 -5.98
CA SER A 225 27.30 -8.93 -7.24
C SER A 225 26.07 -9.50 -7.96
N GLN A 226 25.93 -10.82 -7.95
CA GLN A 226 24.79 -11.51 -8.53
C GLN A 226 23.46 -11.17 -7.84
N SER A 227 23.51 -10.77 -6.56
CA SER A 227 22.32 -10.42 -5.79
C SER A 227 22.05 -8.92 -5.76
N MET A 228 22.91 -8.06 -6.32
CA MET A 228 22.73 -6.61 -6.26
C MET A 228 21.47 -6.10 -6.97
N SER A 229 21.07 -6.71 -8.09
CA SER A 229 19.82 -6.36 -8.77
C SER A 229 18.61 -6.70 -7.89
N THR A 230 18.55 -7.93 -7.40
CA THR A 230 17.50 -8.39 -6.47
C THR A 230 17.46 -7.54 -5.20
N PHE A 231 18.62 -7.27 -4.60
CA PHE A 231 18.78 -6.45 -3.41
C PHE A 231 18.23 -5.04 -3.64
N SER A 232 18.69 -4.37 -4.72
CA SER A 232 18.25 -3.02 -5.07
C SER A 232 16.75 -2.98 -5.33
N ASN A 233 16.18 -3.99 -6.00
CA ASN A 233 14.73 -4.07 -6.25
C ASN A 233 13.91 -4.18 -4.95
N ILE A 234 14.44 -4.86 -3.94
CA ILE A 234 13.77 -5.04 -2.64
C ILE A 234 13.83 -3.75 -1.82
N VAL A 235 15.00 -3.11 -1.73
CA VAL A 235 15.21 -1.98 -0.80
C VAL A 235 14.86 -0.62 -1.40
N LYS A 236 15.07 -0.41 -2.71
CA LYS A 236 14.87 0.90 -3.38
C LYS A 236 13.49 1.54 -3.14
N PRO A 237 12.36 0.81 -3.12
CA PRO A 237 11.05 1.40 -2.83
C PRO A 237 10.94 2.04 -1.43
N TYR A 238 11.78 1.62 -0.50
CA TYR A 238 11.80 2.08 0.90
C TYR A 238 13.01 2.95 1.23
N THR A 239 14.01 3.02 0.34
CA THR A 239 15.21 3.82 0.53
C THR A 239 14.93 5.29 0.22
N HIS A 240 15.34 6.20 1.10
CA HIS A 240 15.28 7.63 0.85
C HIS A 240 16.09 8.02 -0.39
N SER A 241 15.59 8.94 -1.21
CA SER A 241 16.18 9.30 -2.53
C SER A 241 17.64 9.72 -2.43
N SER A 242 18.02 10.40 -1.34
CA SER A 242 19.39 10.81 -1.05
C SER A 242 20.40 9.65 -0.99
N LEU A 243 19.93 8.44 -0.72
CA LEU A 243 20.75 7.23 -0.59
C LEU A 243 20.62 6.28 -1.79
N HIS A 244 19.87 6.64 -2.84
CA HIS A 244 19.73 5.80 -4.04
C HIS A 244 21.06 5.56 -4.75
N HIS A 245 22.03 6.48 -4.61
CA HIS A 245 23.37 6.33 -5.16
C HIS A 245 24.15 5.12 -4.58
N LEU A 246 23.74 4.61 -3.41
CA LEU A 246 24.30 3.40 -2.79
C LEU A 246 23.82 2.10 -3.47
N LEU A 247 22.80 2.18 -4.31
CA LEU A 247 22.22 1.04 -5.03
C LEU A 247 22.81 0.94 -6.44
N SER A 248 22.53 -0.18 -7.13
CA SER A 248 22.95 -0.36 -8.52
C SER A 248 21.99 0.37 -9.48
N ASP A 249 22.54 1.07 -10.47
CA ASP A 249 21.77 1.84 -11.47
C ASP A 249 21.07 0.96 -12.52
N ASN A 250 21.38 -0.35 -12.54
CA ASN A 250 20.89 -1.28 -13.55
C ASN A 250 19.69 -2.09 -13.05
N LEU A 251 18.48 -1.64 -13.40
CA LEU A 251 17.27 -2.47 -13.38
C LEU A 251 17.31 -3.44 -14.58
N ILE A 252 18.01 -4.57 -14.45
CA ILE A 252 17.94 -5.64 -15.46
C ILE A 252 16.86 -6.64 -15.02
N PRO A 253 15.90 -7.02 -15.91
CA PRO A 253 14.92 -8.05 -15.63
C PRO A 253 15.62 -9.37 -15.32
N VAL A 254 15.26 -10.00 -14.20
CA VAL A 254 15.78 -11.30 -13.79
C VAL A 254 15.41 -12.34 -14.86
N LYS A 255 16.40 -12.93 -15.54
CA LYS A 255 16.21 -14.15 -16.34
C LYS A 255 15.97 -15.32 -15.39
N ASN A 256 14.72 -15.78 -15.31
CA ASN A 256 14.38 -17.02 -14.61
C ASN A 256 14.43 -18.20 -15.59
N ASN A 257 15.20 -19.22 -15.23
CA ASN A 257 15.20 -20.52 -15.89
C ASN A 257 13.87 -21.26 -15.62
N LYS A 258 13.26 -21.71 -16.72
CA LYS A 258 12.21 -22.73 -16.87
C LYS A 258 11.27 -22.94 -15.67
N LYS A 259 10.18 -22.16 -15.65
CA LYS A 259 8.81 -22.61 -15.31
C LYS A 259 7.82 -21.55 -15.83
N GLU A 260 6.93 -21.98 -16.72
CA GLU A 260 5.79 -21.29 -17.35
C GLU A 260 5.90 -19.76 -17.54
N ASN A 261 6.10 -19.34 -18.79
CA ASN A 261 6.07 -17.95 -19.23
C ASN A 261 4.69 -17.30 -18.98
N ILE A 262 4.50 -16.75 -17.79
CA ILE A 262 3.57 -15.64 -17.58
C ILE A 262 4.46 -14.40 -17.44
N ASN A 263 4.52 -13.57 -18.48
CA ASN A 263 5.11 -12.24 -18.40
C ASN A 263 4.31 -11.43 -17.38
N HIS A 264 4.70 -11.49 -16.11
CA HIS A 264 4.12 -10.68 -15.06
C HIS A 264 4.58 -9.24 -15.23
N PHE A 265 3.78 -8.44 -15.95
CA PHE A 265 3.96 -6.99 -15.97
C PHE A 265 3.84 -6.46 -14.54
N LYS A 266 4.82 -5.68 -14.10
CA LYS A 266 4.79 -5.03 -12.79
C LYS A 266 3.62 -4.04 -12.74
N LEU A 267 2.63 -4.31 -11.90
CA LEU A 267 1.48 -3.44 -11.72
C LEU A 267 1.83 -2.25 -10.84
N ASP A 268 1.42 -1.06 -11.27
CA ASP A 268 1.56 0.17 -10.48
C ASP A 268 0.60 0.13 -9.28
N PRO A 269 1.01 0.59 -8.08
CA PRO A 269 0.12 0.64 -6.94
C PRO A 269 -1.17 1.42 -7.21
N TRP A 270 -1.12 2.56 -7.90
CA TRP A 270 -2.32 3.33 -8.22
C TRP A 270 -3.22 2.58 -9.20
N PHE A 271 -2.66 1.83 -10.15
CA PHE A 271 -3.44 0.94 -11.00
C PHE A 271 -4.21 -0.10 -10.18
N ILE A 272 -3.55 -0.75 -9.22
CA ILE A 272 -4.20 -1.72 -8.31
C ILE A 272 -5.33 -1.05 -7.53
N THR A 273 -5.10 0.16 -7.03
CA THR A 273 -6.10 0.93 -6.28
C THR A 273 -7.32 1.26 -7.15
N GLY A 274 -7.11 1.80 -8.35
CA GLY A 274 -8.19 2.12 -9.29
C GLY A 274 -8.96 0.90 -9.75
N PHE A 275 -8.25 -0.20 -10.07
CA PHE A 275 -8.90 -1.45 -10.43
C PHE A 275 -9.69 -2.05 -9.25
N SER A 276 -9.21 -1.86 -8.02
CA SER A 276 -9.93 -2.27 -6.82
C SER A 276 -11.15 -1.40 -6.54
N ASP A 277 -11.10 -0.10 -6.85
CA ASP A 277 -12.26 0.80 -6.80
C ASP A 277 -13.37 0.35 -7.76
N ALA A 278 -13.02 -0.26 -8.89
CA ALA A 278 -13.97 -0.91 -9.78
C ALA A 278 -14.44 -2.27 -9.21
N GLU A 279 -13.53 -3.24 -9.13
CA GLU A 279 -13.89 -4.67 -9.07
C GLU A 279 -13.75 -5.32 -7.68
N ALA A 280 -13.07 -4.66 -6.73
CA ALA A 280 -12.83 -5.27 -5.43
C ALA A 280 -13.99 -5.09 -4.45
N SER A 281 -13.97 -5.88 -3.38
CA SER A 281 -14.90 -5.75 -2.26
C SER A 281 -14.21 -6.02 -0.93
N PHE A 282 -14.51 -5.17 0.06
CA PHE A 282 -14.05 -5.29 1.45
C PHE A 282 -15.21 -5.83 2.30
N HIS A 283 -15.16 -7.11 2.63
CA HIS A 283 -16.23 -7.78 3.37
C HIS A 283 -15.89 -7.99 4.83
N ILE A 284 -16.83 -7.58 5.68
CA ILE A 284 -16.94 -7.98 7.08
C ILE A 284 -18.03 -9.03 7.17
N SER A 285 -17.75 -10.21 7.71
CA SER A 285 -18.70 -11.32 7.86
C SER A 285 -18.83 -11.69 9.32
N ILE A 286 -20.07 -11.76 9.82
CA ILE A 286 -20.39 -12.15 11.20
C ILE A 286 -21.46 -13.24 11.10
N LEU A 287 -21.08 -14.48 11.42
CA LEU A 287 -21.87 -15.68 11.17
C LEU A 287 -22.18 -16.39 12.48
N ASN A 288 -23.40 -16.92 12.63
CA ASN A 288 -23.72 -17.78 13.75
C ASN A 288 -22.85 -19.05 13.72
N SER A 289 -22.38 -19.45 14.89
CA SER A 289 -21.60 -20.67 15.06
C SER A 289 -21.65 -21.22 16.47
N ASN A 290 -22.07 -22.47 16.56
CA ASN A 290 -22.08 -23.26 17.80
C ASN A 290 -20.65 -23.56 18.32
N LYS A 291 -19.62 -23.33 17.49
CA LYS A 291 -18.21 -23.50 17.87
C LYS A 291 -17.61 -22.29 18.59
N SER A 292 -18.31 -21.15 18.58
CA SER A 292 -17.88 -19.93 19.25
C SER A 292 -18.51 -19.84 20.64
N LYS A 293 -17.72 -19.45 21.65
CA LYS A 293 -18.21 -19.26 23.02
C LYS A 293 -19.34 -18.23 23.12
N ILE A 294 -19.35 -17.26 22.21
CA ILE A 294 -20.36 -16.18 22.16
C ILE A 294 -21.41 -16.42 21.07
N GLY A 295 -21.42 -17.58 20.42
CA GLY A 295 -22.39 -17.93 19.37
C GLY A 295 -22.12 -17.34 17.98
N TRP A 296 -21.11 -16.48 17.83
CA TRP A 296 -20.79 -15.80 16.57
C TRP A 296 -19.31 -15.90 16.18
N ILE A 297 -19.03 -16.00 14.88
CA ILE A 297 -17.69 -15.96 14.31
C ILE A 297 -17.60 -14.77 13.37
N SER A 298 -16.52 -14.00 13.53
CA SER A 298 -16.22 -12.84 12.71
C SER A 298 -15.08 -13.15 11.74
N ARG A 299 -15.21 -12.75 10.48
CA ARG A 299 -14.21 -12.95 9.43
C ARG A 299 -14.12 -11.73 8.53
N LEU A 300 -12.92 -11.45 8.05
CA LEU A 300 -12.67 -10.46 7.02
C LEU A 300 -12.32 -11.13 5.70
N LYS A 301 -12.73 -10.51 4.61
CA LYS A 301 -12.41 -10.97 3.26
C LYS A 301 -12.25 -9.78 2.32
N PHE A 302 -11.04 -9.58 1.81
CA PHE A 302 -10.81 -8.79 0.59
C PHE A 302 -10.96 -9.73 -0.61
N CYS A 303 -11.70 -9.33 -1.63
CA CYS A 303 -11.80 -10.15 -2.85
C CYS A 303 -11.99 -9.33 -4.12
N ILE A 304 -11.54 -9.91 -5.23
CA ILE A 304 -11.78 -9.42 -6.60
C ILE A 304 -12.36 -10.60 -7.40
N HIS A 305 -13.50 -10.40 -8.06
CA HIS A 305 -14.19 -11.43 -8.82
C HIS A 305 -14.28 -10.98 -10.27
N LEU A 306 -13.66 -11.73 -11.18
CA LEU A 306 -13.62 -11.42 -12.61
C LEU A 306 -14.12 -12.59 -13.46
N HIS A 307 -14.32 -12.34 -14.75
CA HIS A 307 -14.45 -13.41 -15.74
C HIS A 307 -13.12 -14.17 -15.88
N VAL A 308 -13.17 -15.48 -16.17
CA VAL A 308 -11.95 -16.33 -16.24
C VAL A 308 -10.93 -15.86 -17.28
N LYS A 309 -11.38 -15.12 -18.30
CA LYS A 309 -10.53 -14.52 -19.34
C LYS A 309 -9.50 -13.53 -18.75
N ASP A 310 -9.78 -12.93 -17.60
CA ASP A 310 -8.87 -12.04 -16.87
C ASP A 310 -8.08 -12.74 -15.76
N LEU A 311 -7.99 -14.07 -15.76
CA LEU A 311 -7.22 -14.84 -14.78
C LEU A 311 -5.74 -14.40 -14.72
N SER A 312 -5.14 -14.03 -15.84
CA SER A 312 -3.74 -13.57 -15.89
C SER A 312 -3.55 -12.23 -15.15
N LEU A 313 -4.51 -11.30 -15.29
CA LEU A 313 -4.52 -10.04 -14.54
C LEU A 313 -4.68 -10.33 -13.04
N LEU A 314 -5.60 -11.22 -12.69
CA LEU A 314 -5.85 -11.59 -11.31
C LEU A 314 -4.62 -12.24 -10.63
N LYS A 315 -3.91 -13.13 -11.34
CA LYS A 315 -2.62 -13.70 -10.91
C LYS A 315 -1.56 -12.62 -10.70
N SER A 316 -1.53 -11.60 -11.56
CA SER A 316 -0.60 -10.48 -11.43
C SER A 316 -0.92 -9.58 -10.23
N ILE A 317 -2.21 -9.39 -9.92
CA ILE A 317 -2.65 -8.70 -8.69
C ILE A 317 -2.26 -9.50 -7.43
N GLN A 318 -2.47 -10.81 -7.43
CA GLN A 318 -2.03 -11.67 -6.32
C GLN A 318 -0.51 -11.59 -6.13
N HIS A 319 0.26 -11.62 -7.23
CA HIS A 319 1.71 -11.46 -7.20
C HIS A 319 2.12 -10.11 -6.60
N TYR A 320 1.47 -9.02 -6.99
CA TYR A 320 1.70 -7.67 -6.44
C TYR A 320 1.54 -7.63 -4.91
N PHE A 321 0.53 -8.30 -4.35
CA PHE A 321 0.35 -8.41 -2.90
C PHE A 321 1.30 -9.41 -2.21
N GLY A 322 2.30 -9.94 -2.91
CA GLY A 322 3.29 -10.85 -2.38
C GLY A 322 2.82 -12.31 -2.32
N ASN A 323 1.97 -12.70 -3.27
CA ASN A 323 1.37 -14.04 -3.38
C ASN A 323 0.48 -14.44 -2.18
N VAL A 324 -0.02 -13.47 -1.41
CA VAL A 324 -0.96 -13.74 -0.31
C VAL A 324 -2.36 -14.04 -0.83
N GLY A 325 -3.16 -14.76 -0.04
CA GLY A 325 -4.49 -15.20 -0.44
C GLY A 325 -4.50 -16.29 -1.50
N LYS A 326 -5.69 -16.63 -2.00
CA LYS A 326 -5.91 -17.73 -2.95
C LYS A 326 -6.70 -17.24 -4.16
N ILE A 327 -6.37 -17.79 -5.33
CA ILE A 327 -7.20 -17.68 -6.52
C ILE A 327 -7.97 -19.00 -6.71
N SER A 328 -9.26 -18.90 -6.95
CA SER A 328 -10.14 -20.01 -7.32
C SER A 328 -10.77 -19.71 -8.68
N THR A 329 -10.93 -20.74 -9.50
CA THR A 329 -11.44 -20.61 -10.87
C THR A 329 -12.53 -21.65 -11.14
N ASN A 330 -13.47 -21.28 -12.00
CA ASN A 330 -14.36 -22.21 -12.70
C ASN A 330 -14.42 -21.83 -14.18
N ASN A 331 -15.26 -22.50 -14.96
CA ASN A 331 -15.33 -22.31 -16.42
C ASN A 331 -15.74 -20.88 -16.86
N LYS A 332 -16.30 -20.07 -15.97
CA LYS A 332 -16.80 -18.72 -16.30
C LYS A 332 -16.04 -17.61 -15.58
N THR A 333 -15.58 -17.87 -14.37
CA THR A 333 -15.12 -16.83 -13.45
C THR A 333 -13.86 -17.24 -12.69
N CYS A 334 -13.10 -16.25 -12.26
CA CYS A 334 -11.98 -16.38 -11.35
C CYS A 334 -12.15 -15.41 -10.18
N ILE A 335 -11.74 -15.84 -8.97
CA ILE A 335 -11.92 -15.07 -7.74
C ILE A 335 -10.62 -15.08 -6.97
N TYR A 336 -10.10 -13.90 -6.66
CA TYR A 336 -8.98 -13.70 -5.74
C TYR A 336 -9.53 -13.36 -4.37
N VAL A 337 -9.05 -14.05 -3.34
CA VAL A 337 -9.52 -13.89 -1.97
C VAL A 337 -8.35 -13.83 -0.99
N VAL A 338 -8.33 -12.77 -0.16
CA VAL A 338 -7.46 -12.65 1.02
C VAL A 338 -8.35 -12.59 2.26
N ASN A 339 -8.27 -13.63 3.10
CA ASN A 339 -9.10 -13.78 4.30
C ASN A 339 -8.29 -14.05 5.59
N LYS A 340 -6.98 -14.33 5.45
CA LYS A 340 -6.07 -14.49 6.57
C LYS A 340 -5.81 -13.12 7.19
N ILE A 341 -6.03 -12.98 8.50
CA ILE A 341 -5.97 -11.68 9.17
C ILE A 341 -4.55 -11.08 9.08
N GLU A 342 -3.52 -11.91 9.19
CA GLU A 342 -2.14 -11.46 9.05
C GLU A 342 -1.87 -10.87 7.67
N ASP A 343 -2.32 -11.55 6.59
CA ASP A 343 -2.13 -11.05 5.23
C ASP A 343 -2.91 -9.74 4.98
N ILE A 344 -4.11 -9.62 5.57
CA ILE A 344 -4.92 -8.39 5.50
C ILE A 344 -4.18 -7.22 6.17
N LEU A 345 -3.67 -7.42 7.39
CA LEU A 345 -2.96 -6.38 8.15
C LEU A 345 -1.62 -6.01 7.53
N LEU A 346 -0.93 -6.97 6.90
CA LEU A 346 0.42 -6.78 6.37
C LEU A 346 0.46 -6.32 4.91
N LYS A 347 -0.58 -6.63 4.11
CA LYS A 347 -0.58 -6.37 2.66
C LYS A 347 -1.74 -5.49 2.20
N ILE A 348 -2.97 -5.81 2.61
CA ILE A 348 -4.16 -5.12 2.11
C ILE A 348 -4.32 -3.74 2.75
N ILE A 349 -4.30 -3.66 4.09
CA ILE A 349 -4.50 -2.39 4.80
C ILE A 349 -3.40 -1.37 4.53
N PRO A 350 -2.10 -1.73 4.54
CA PRO A 350 -1.04 -0.77 4.25
C PRO A 350 -1.15 -0.20 2.83
N HIS A 351 -1.54 -1.02 1.85
CA HIS A 351 -1.73 -0.56 0.48
C HIS A 351 -2.84 0.49 0.39
N PHE A 352 -4.07 0.17 0.79
CA PHE A 352 -5.20 1.10 0.68
C PHE A 352 -5.15 2.26 1.69
N SER A 353 -4.28 2.18 2.71
CA SER A 353 -3.96 3.34 3.55
C SER A 353 -2.98 4.30 2.88
N SER A 354 -2.13 3.81 1.98
CA SER A 354 -1.11 4.60 1.26
C SER A 354 -1.62 5.12 -0.09
N TYR A 355 -2.52 4.37 -0.73
CA TYR A 355 -3.13 4.68 -2.01
C TYR A 355 -4.65 4.69 -1.83
N LYS A 356 -5.22 5.89 -1.75
CA LYS A 356 -6.63 6.05 -1.37
C LYS A 356 -7.57 5.64 -2.51
N LEU A 357 -8.67 5.01 -2.12
CA LEU A 357 -9.81 4.78 -3.00
C LEU A 357 -10.54 6.10 -3.21
N HIS A 358 -11.05 6.36 -4.42
CA HIS A 358 -11.80 7.58 -4.73
C HIS A 358 -13.30 7.33 -4.87
N SER A 359 -13.75 6.09 -5.04
CA SER A 359 -15.18 5.80 -4.99
C SER A 359 -15.67 5.74 -3.54
N ARG A 360 -16.99 5.68 -3.35
CA ARG A 360 -17.61 5.38 -2.05
C ARG A 360 -17.17 4.06 -1.43
N LYS A 361 -16.45 3.19 -2.16
CA LYS A 361 -15.79 2.00 -1.60
C LYS A 361 -14.73 2.36 -0.56
N GLU A 362 -14.20 3.59 -0.55
CA GLU A 362 -13.34 4.09 0.52
C GLU A 362 -14.01 3.93 1.90
N LYS A 363 -15.31 4.21 2.00
CA LYS A 363 -16.10 3.99 3.23
C LYS A 363 -16.00 2.54 3.71
N ASP A 364 -16.20 1.58 2.80
CA ASP A 364 -16.19 0.16 3.14
C ASP A 364 -14.78 -0.31 3.51
N PHE A 365 -13.74 0.24 2.88
CA PHE A 365 -12.36 0.02 3.28
C PHE A 365 -12.06 0.56 4.70
N LEU A 366 -12.49 1.78 5.03
CA LEU A 366 -12.28 2.36 6.36
C LEU A 366 -12.97 1.54 7.45
N LEU A 367 -14.22 1.13 7.23
CA LEU A 367 -14.95 0.22 8.12
C LEU A 367 -14.24 -1.14 8.23
N PHE A 368 -13.74 -1.67 7.12
CA PHE A 368 -12.99 -2.93 7.10
C PHE A 368 -11.67 -2.85 7.87
N LYS A 369 -10.96 -1.72 7.78
CA LYS A 369 -9.76 -1.45 8.58
C LYS A 369 -10.07 -1.40 10.08
N MET A 370 -11.11 -0.68 10.49
CA MET A 370 -11.56 -0.66 11.89
C MET A 370 -11.93 -2.06 12.39
N ALA A 371 -12.66 -2.82 11.57
CA ALA A 371 -13.00 -4.20 11.89
C ALA A 371 -11.76 -5.09 12.06
N SER A 372 -10.72 -4.87 11.26
CA SER A 372 -9.46 -5.63 11.35
C SER A 372 -8.72 -5.37 12.66
N ASP A 373 -8.76 -4.15 13.18
CA ASP A 373 -8.13 -3.81 14.46
C ASP A 373 -8.84 -4.54 15.61
N LEU A 374 -10.18 -4.56 15.62
CA LEU A 374 -10.97 -5.32 16.61
C LEU A 374 -10.73 -6.83 16.51
N ILE A 375 -10.54 -7.34 15.30
CA ILE A 375 -10.28 -8.77 15.08
C ILE A 375 -8.87 -9.14 15.52
N ASN A 376 -7.87 -8.33 15.17
CA ASN A 376 -6.47 -8.52 15.57
C ASN A 376 -6.31 -8.53 17.10
N LEU A 377 -6.98 -7.61 17.80
CA LEU A 377 -6.97 -7.53 19.27
C LEU A 377 -7.81 -8.62 19.94
N LYS A 378 -8.43 -9.53 19.17
CA LYS A 378 -9.38 -10.55 19.67
C LYS A 378 -10.56 -9.97 20.46
N ALA A 379 -10.84 -8.67 20.34
CA ALA A 379 -11.90 -7.99 21.08
C ALA A 379 -13.29 -8.53 20.70
N HIS A 380 -13.45 -8.96 19.45
CA HIS A 380 -14.66 -9.62 18.94
C HIS A 380 -15.04 -10.94 19.64
N ASN A 381 -14.19 -11.49 20.52
CA ASN A 381 -14.49 -12.72 21.28
C ASN A 381 -15.30 -12.49 22.56
N ASN A 382 -15.66 -11.25 22.87
CA ASN A 382 -16.62 -10.92 23.93
C ASN A 382 -17.81 -10.13 23.36
N TYR A 383 -18.90 -10.07 24.12
CA TYR A 383 -20.16 -9.49 23.66
C TYR A 383 -20.04 -7.99 23.33
N GLU A 384 -19.30 -7.21 24.13
CA GLU A 384 -19.10 -5.77 23.87
C GLU A 384 -18.30 -5.50 22.59
N GLY A 385 -17.21 -6.25 22.36
CA GLY A 385 -16.44 -6.13 21.13
C GLY A 385 -17.20 -6.63 19.91
N LEU A 386 -18.03 -7.67 20.06
CA LEU A 386 -18.93 -8.12 19.01
C LEU A 386 -19.98 -7.05 18.66
N LYS A 387 -20.60 -6.39 19.64
CA LYS A 387 -21.53 -5.28 19.40
C LYS A 387 -20.87 -4.14 18.61
N LYS A 388 -19.63 -3.77 18.95
CA LYS A 388 -18.84 -2.79 18.17
C LYS A 388 -18.64 -3.24 16.72
N LEU A 389 -18.34 -4.52 16.50
CA LEU A 389 -18.17 -5.06 15.16
C LEU A 389 -19.48 -5.13 14.37
N ILE A 390 -20.61 -5.40 15.03
CA ILE A 390 -21.97 -5.33 14.45
C ILE A 390 -22.29 -3.89 14.03
N ALA A 391 -21.98 -2.88 14.86
CA ALA A 391 -22.17 -1.47 14.52
C ALA A 391 -21.39 -1.07 13.26
N ILE A 392 -20.13 -1.50 13.14
CA ILE A 392 -19.29 -1.31 11.94
C ILE A 392 -19.91 -2.04 10.74
N LYS A 393 -20.33 -3.31 10.92
CA LYS A 393 -20.94 -4.12 9.87
C LYS A 393 -22.24 -3.52 9.35
N ALA A 394 -23.03 -2.87 10.21
CA ALA A 394 -24.28 -2.21 9.87
C ALA A 394 -24.08 -1.06 8.85
N SER A 395 -22.95 -0.35 8.93
CA SER A 395 -22.61 0.73 8.00
C SER A 395 -21.90 0.27 6.72
N SER A 396 -21.45 -1.00 6.68
CA SER A 396 -20.68 -1.57 5.57
C SER A 396 -21.57 -2.21 4.50
N ASN A 397 -21.23 -2.03 3.22
CA ASN A 397 -21.87 -2.68 2.08
C ASN A 397 -23.41 -2.64 2.17
N LYS A 398 -24.05 -3.82 2.29
CA LYS A 398 -25.52 -3.99 2.41
C LYS A 398 -26.04 -3.97 3.86
N GLY A 399 -25.20 -3.66 4.84
CA GLY A 399 -25.58 -3.61 6.26
C GLY A 399 -25.84 -4.99 6.88
N LEU A 400 -26.67 -5.03 7.93
CA LEU A 400 -26.98 -6.25 8.69
C LEU A 400 -28.03 -7.13 8.00
N SER A 401 -27.89 -8.46 8.14
CA SER A 401 -28.95 -9.41 7.77
C SER A 401 -30.13 -9.34 8.75
N PRO A 402 -31.33 -9.83 8.37
CA PRO A 402 -32.49 -9.85 9.27
C PRO A 402 -32.20 -10.52 10.63
N LEU A 403 -31.48 -11.64 10.61
CA LEU A 403 -31.08 -12.35 11.82
C LEU A 403 -30.11 -11.54 12.70
N GLN A 404 -29.18 -10.80 12.09
CA GLN A 404 -28.28 -9.92 12.84
C GLN A 404 -29.06 -8.76 13.47
N LYS A 405 -30.04 -8.19 12.77
CA LYS A 405 -30.90 -7.12 13.32
C LYS A 405 -31.72 -7.60 14.51
N SER A 406 -32.34 -8.78 14.43
CA SER A 406 -33.11 -9.32 15.54
C SER A 406 -32.25 -9.75 16.73
N SER A 407 -31.00 -10.17 16.48
CA SER A 407 -30.07 -10.59 17.56
C SER A 407 -29.36 -9.42 18.25
N PHE A 408 -29.32 -8.24 17.61
CA PHE A 408 -28.66 -7.04 18.10
C PHE A 408 -29.56 -5.80 17.88
N PRO A 409 -30.77 -5.77 18.45
CA PRO A 409 -31.75 -4.71 18.18
C PRO A 409 -31.30 -3.34 18.67
N ASP A 410 -30.48 -3.30 19.73
CA ASP A 410 -30.02 -2.06 20.38
C ASP A 410 -28.73 -1.51 19.77
N VAL A 411 -28.19 -2.14 18.71
CA VAL A 411 -26.93 -1.71 18.09
C VAL A 411 -27.19 -0.71 16.99
N GLU A 412 -26.82 0.54 17.24
CA GLU A 412 -26.81 1.60 16.23
C GLU A 412 -25.65 1.44 15.24
N ALA A 413 -25.90 1.85 13.99
CA ALA A 413 -24.90 1.80 12.94
C ALA A 413 -23.76 2.81 13.22
N TYR A 414 -22.51 2.39 13.01
CA TYR A 414 -21.36 3.25 13.26
C TYR A 414 -21.39 4.47 12.31
N PRO A 415 -21.37 5.72 12.82
CA PRO A 415 -21.41 6.90 11.98
C PRO A 415 -20.11 7.04 11.18
N VAL A 416 -20.21 7.10 9.85
CA VAL A 416 -19.03 7.30 8.98
C VAL A 416 -19.12 8.66 8.31
N LYS A 417 -18.13 9.51 8.56
CA LYS A 417 -17.89 10.71 7.74
C LYS A 417 -17.08 10.30 6.51
N ILE A 418 -17.63 10.53 5.32
CA ILE A 418 -16.93 10.36 4.05
C ILE A 418 -16.65 11.75 3.51
N ASN A 419 -15.40 12.03 3.20
CA ASN A 419 -15.05 13.19 2.40
C ASN A 419 -15.06 12.74 0.95
N ASN A 420 -15.76 13.46 0.08
CA ASN A 420 -15.65 13.20 -1.34
C ASN A 420 -14.22 13.55 -1.80
N PRO A 421 -13.61 12.75 -2.69
CA PRO A 421 -12.32 13.12 -3.26
C PRO A 421 -12.41 14.49 -3.93
N LEU A 422 -11.38 15.31 -3.76
CA LEU A 422 -11.34 16.65 -4.37
C LEU A 422 -10.81 16.61 -5.81
N ASN A 423 -10.03 15.58 -6.16
CA ASN A 423 -9.39 15.41 -7.46
C ASN A 423 -8.93 13.96 -7.68
N ILE A 424 -8.66 13.61 -8.95
CA ILE A 424 -7.93 12.39 -9.31
C ILE A 424 -6.43 12.72 -9.27
N GLU A 425 -5.69 12.09 -8.37
CA GLU A 425 -4.28 12.39 -8.13
C GLU A 425 -3.32 11.72 -9.12
N ASN A 426 -3.71 10.59 -9.73
CA ASN A 426 -2.81 9.78 -10.56
C ASN A 426 -3.53 9.16 -11.78
N GLY A 427 -2.87 9.20 -12.94
CA GLY A 427 -3.42 8.64 -14.18
C GLY A 427 -3.47 7.11 -14.19
N GLU A 428 -2.57 6.43 -13.47
CA GLU A 428 -2.59 4.98 -13.28
C GLU A 428 -3.84 4.53 -12.53
N TRP A 429 -4.34 5.33 -11.58
CA TRP A 429 -5.61 5.05 -10.91
C TRP A 429 -6.76 5.03 -11.92
N LEU A 430 -6.84 6.02 -12.82
CA LEU A 430 -7.91 6.08 -13.82
C LEU A 430 -7.77 4.95 -14.85
N ALA A 431 -6.55 4.54 -15.21
CA ALA A 431 -6.32 3.36 -16.04
C ALA A 431 -6.79 2.06 -15.37
N GLY A 432 -6.52 1.90 -14.07
CA GLY A 432 -7.04 0.79 -13.26
C GLY A 432 -8.56 0.79 -13.21
N PHE A 433 -9.17 1.91 -12.87
CA PHE A 433 -10.61 2.06 -12.77
C PHE A 433 -11.31 1.78 -14.11
N THR A 434 -10.77 2.31 -15.20
CA THR A 434 -11.26 2.07 -16.57
C THR A 434 -11.06 0.61 -17.01
N SER A 435 -10.03 -0.07 -16.52
CA SER A 435 -9.81 -1.50 -16.81
C SER A 435 -10.92 -2.39 -16.21
N GLY A 436 -11.60 -1.95 -15.15
CA GLY A 436 -12.84 -2.58 -14.67
C GLY A 436 -14.08 -2.00 -15.36
N GLU A 437 -14.39 -0.73 -15.10
CA GLU A 437 -15.68 -0.07 -15.41
C GLU A 437 -15.77 0.56 -16.81
N GLY A 438 -14.67 0.58 -17.55
CA GLY A 438 -14.58 1.22 -18.87
C GLY A 438 -15.23 0.41 -19.99
N ASN A 439 -15.64 1.08 -21.05
CA ASN A 439 -16.19 0.47 -22.25
C ASN A 439 -15.75 1.24 -23.51
N PHE A 440 -15.12 0.53 -24.46
CA PHE A 440 -14.70 1.03 -25.77
C PHE A 440 -15.66 0.50 -26.83
N GLN A 441 -16.62 1.33 -27.21
CA GLN A 441 -17.74 0.94 -28.05
C GLN A 441 -17.61 1.49 -29.47
N VAL A 442 -17.90 0.64 -30.46
CA VAL A 442 -18.07 1.03 -31.86
C VAL A 442 -19.50 0.72 -32.30
N SER A 443 -20.21 1.74 -32.76
CA SER A 443 -21.56 1.63 -33.29
C SER A 443 -21.54 1.92 -34.79
N ILE A 444 -22.29 1.14 -35.56
CA ILE A 444 -22.50 1.36 -36.99
C ILE A 444 -24.01 1.45 -37.17
N THR A 445 -24.50 2.60 -37.60
CA THR A 445 -25.93 2.91 -37.70
C THR A 445 -26.31 3.30 -39.12
N GLN A 446 -27.54 3.01 -39.52
CA GLN A 446 -28.07 3.43 -40.80
C GLN A 446 -28.13 4.97 -40.86
N ALA A 447 -27.64 5.55 -41.95
CA ALA A 447 -27.57 6.98 -42.17
C ALA A 447 -27.82 7.29 -43.66
N ASN A 448 -29.10 7.41 -44.01
CA ASN A 448 -29.56 7.56 -45.41
C ASN A 448 -29.01 8.81 -46.12
N LYS A 449 -28.51 9.81 -45.38
CA LYS A 449 -27.92 11.03 -45.93
C LYS A 449 -26.44 10.88 -46.34
N LEU A 450 -25.78 9.78 -45.96
CA LEU A 450 -24.37 9.53 -46.30
C LEU A 450 -24.28 8.69 -47.57
N LYS A 451 -23.24 8.94 -48.38
CA LYS A 451 -23.01 8.24 -49.67
C LYS A 451 -22.98 6.71 -49.52
N ILE A 452 -22.38 6.22 -48.43
CA ILE A 452 -22.29 4.79 -48.10
C ILE A 452 -23.49 4.26 -47.29
N GLY A 453 -24.48 5.11 -46.99
CA GLY A 453 -25.69 4.74 -46.24
C GLY A 453 -25.49 4.38 -44.77
N ARG A 454 -24.25 4.37 -44.24
CA ARG A 454 -23.94 4.01 -42.85
C ARG A 454 -23.04 5.04 -42.18
N GLN A 455 -23.21 5.20 -40.87
CA GLN A 455 -22.40 6.05 -40.01
C GLN A 455 -21.65 5.19 -38.98
N VAL A 456 -20.35 5.42 -38.84
CA VAL A 456 -19.53 4.83 -37.77
C VAL A 456 -19.41 5.82 -36.62
N LEU A 457 -19.67 5.36 -35.39
CA LEU A 457 -19.60 6.16 -34.17
C LEU A 457 -18.72 5.46 -33.15
N LEU A 458 -17.74 6.18 -32.64
CA LEU A 458 -16.94 5.76 -31.49
C LEU A 458 -17.53 6.33 -30.20
N LYS A 459 -17.53 5.51 -29.16
CA LYS A 459 -17.99 5.91 -27.85
C LYS A 459 -17.13 5.29 -26.76
N PHE A 460 -16.48 6.13 -25.96
CA PHE A 460 -15.83 5.72 -24.72
C PHE A 460 -16.76 6.01 -23.54
N ARG A 461 -16.92 5.02 -22.65
CA ARG A 461 -17.75 5.16 -21.44
C ARG A 461 -17.08 4.62 -20.20
N ILE A 462 -17.39 5.21 -19.05
CA ILE A 462 -17.17 4.61 -17.73
C ILE A 462 -18.52 4.61 -17.01
N ALA A 463 -18.97 3.43 -16.56
CA ALA A 463 -20.23 3.27 -15.86
C ALA A 463 -20.03 3.33 -14.35
N GLN A 464 -20.99 3.92 -13.64
CA GLN A 464 -21.03 3.82 -12.18
C GLN A 464 -22.44 4.03 -11.63
N HIS A 465 -22.69 3.58 -10.40
CA HIS A 465 -23.92 3.92 -9.68
C HIS A 465 -24.02 5.44 -9.48
N ILE A 466 -25.25 5.98 -9.49
CA ILE A 466 -25.53 7.42 -9.31
C ILE A 466 -24.97 8.03 -8.02
N LYS A 467 -24.60 7.18 -7.06
CA LYS A 467 -24.03 7.59 -5.78
C LYS A 467 -22.62 8.15 -5.96
N ASP A 468 -21.89 7.69 -6.96
CA ASP A 468 -20.55 8.15 -7.31
C ASP A 468 -20.56 9.10 -8.52
N ARG A 469 -21.68 9.83 -8.75
CA ARG A 469 -21.76 10.83 -9.83
C ARG A 469 -20.65 11.87 -9.75
N GLU A 470 -20.31 12.31 -8.54
CA GLU A 470 -19.24 13.28 -8.31
C GLU A 470 -17.87 12.74 -8.76
N LEU A 471 -17.61 11.44 -8.58
CA LEU A 471 -16.40 10.81 -9.11
C LEU A 471 -16.33 10.93 -10.64
N LEU A 472 -17.46 10.73 -11.34
CA LEU A 472 -17.50 10.90 -12.79
C LEU A 472 -17.30 12.36 -13.21
N GLN A 473 -17.71 13.33 -12.39
CA GLN A 473 -17.41 14.75 -12.62
C GLN A 473 -15.90 15.01 -12.50
N LEU A 474 -15.24 14.44 -11.49
CA LEU A 474 -13.78 14.54 -11.36
C LEU A 474 -13.04 13.92 -12.56
N ILE A 475 -13.58 12.87 -13.17
CA ILE A 475 -13.02 12.29 -14.40
C ILE A 475 -13.11 13.28 -15.57
N ILE A 476 -14.23 14.01 -15.72
CA ILE A 476 -14.35 15.07 -16.73
C ILE A 476 -13.33 16.16 -16.47
N ASP A 477 -13.22 16.60 -15.22
CA ASP A 477 -12.30 17.66 -14.83
C ASP A 477 -10.83 17.23 -15.00
N TYR A 478 -10.53 15.94 -14.88
CA TYR A 478 -9.20 15.39 -15.06
C TYR A 478 -8.83 15.20 -16.54
N LEU A 479 -9.73 14.60 -17.34
CA LEU A 479 -9.50 14.33 -18.77
C LEU A 479 -9.80 15.54 -19.68
N LYS A 480 -10.45 16.58 -19.14
CA LYS A 480 -10.83 17.83 -19.83
C LYS A 480 -11.72 17.61 -21.05
N CYS A 481 -12.49 16.54 -21.07
CA CYS A 481 -13.46 16.23 -22.13
C CYS A 481 -14.60 15.34 -21.60
N GLY A 482 -15.62 15.12 -22.42
CA GLY A 482 -16.75 14.26 -22.10
C GLY A 482 -17.86 14.92 -21.31
N ARG A 483 -18.88 14.12 -20.98
CA ARG A 483 -20.09 14.55 -20.25
C ARG A 483 -20.64 13.42 -19.38
N ILE A 484 -21.45 13.76 -18.39
CA ILE A 484 -22.22 12.77 -17.62
C ILE A 484 -23.57 12.53 -18.31
N GLU A 485 -23.88 11.28 -18.59
CA GLU A 485 -25.20 10.83 -19.05
C GLU A 485 -25.87 10.00 -17.95
N MET A 486 -27.13 10.30 -17.66
CA MET A 486 -27.93 9.51 -16.70
C MET A 486 -28.52 8.29 -17.39
N HIS A 487 -28.54 7.14 -16.72
CA HIS A 487 -29.15 5.93 -17.27
C HIS A 487 -29.90 5.14 -16.23
N LEU A 488 -31.22 5.11 -16.42
CA LEU A 488 -32.16 4.62 -15.41
C LEU A 488 -31.95 5.41 -14.10
N LYS A 489 -32.87 5.35 -13.13
CA LYS A 489 -32.75 6.21 -11.92
C LYS A 489 -31.58 5.83 -10.99
N ILE A 490 -30.72 4.88 -11.39
CA ILE A 490 -29.73 4.22 -10.52
C ILE A 490 -28.29 4.29 -11.02
N ALA A 491 -28.04 4.59 -12.30
CA ALA A 491 -26.71 4.61 -12.88
C ALA A 491 -26.43 5.90 -13.67
N CYS A 492 -25.15 6.19 -13.84
CA CYS A 492 -24.65 7.28 -14.66
C CYS A 492 -23.40 6.84 -15.42
N TYR A 493 -23.15 7.50 -16.56
CA TYR A 493 -22.01 7.25 -17.43
C TYR A 493 -21.22 8.53 -17.62
N TYR A 494 -19.90 8.44 -17.48
CA TYR A 494 -19.02 9.37 -18.17
C TYR A 494 -18.95 8.93 -19.63
N THR A 495 -19.26 9.81 -20.58
CA THR A 495 -19.35 9.50 -22.02
C THR A 495 -18.53 10.47 -22.86
N VAL A 496 -17.72 9.95 -23.78
CA VAL A 496 -17.05 10.69 -24.87
C VAL A 496 -17.43 10.10 -26.21
N THR A 497 -17.92 10.93 -27.13
CA THR A 497 -18.38 10.51 -28.47
C THR A 497 -17.72 11.25 -29.63
N GLY A 498 -17.16 12.44 -29.40
CA GLY A 498 -16.52 13.21 -30.46
C GLY A 498 -15.19 12.58 -30.86
N LEU A 499 -15.00 12.30 -32.17
CA LEU A 499 -13.74 11.75 -32.68
C LEU A 499 -12.55 12.65 -32.35
N SER A 500 -12.74 13.98 -32.40
CA SER A 500 -11.71 14.96 -32.01
C SER A 500 -11.29 14.80 -30.54
N ASP A 501 -12.24 14.74 -29.61
CA ASP A 501 -11.94 14.53 -28.19
C ASP A 501 -11.31 13.17 -27.92
N ILE A 502 -11.77 12.13 -28.62
CA ILE A 502 -11.21 10.78 -28.52
C ILE A 502 -9.72 10.80 -28.94
N ASN A 503 -9.41 11.38 -30.10
CA ASN A 503 -8.05 11.43 -30.63
C ASN A 503 -7.15 12.35 -29.80
N LYS A 504 -7.69 13.45 -29.28
CA LYS A 504 -6.92 14.46 -28.54
C LYS A 504 -6.68 14.10 -27.06
N PHE A 505 -7.66 13.48 -26.40
CA PHE A 505 -7.63 13.26 -24.95
C PHE A 505 -7.62 11.78 -24.58
N ILE A 506 -8.55 10.98 -25.12
CA ILE A 506 -8.74 9.59 -24.67
C ILE A 506 -7.62 8.66 -25.14
N LEU A 507 -7.31 8.66 -26.44
CA LEU A 507 -6.28 7.76 -26.99
C LEU A 507 -4.89 8.08 -26.43
N PRO A 508 -4.43 9.35 -26.38
CA PRO A 508 -3.11 9.66 -25.82
C PRO A 508 -3.02 9.33 -24.33
N PHE A 509 -4.12 9.53 -23.57
CA PHE A 509 -4.16 9.20 -22.16
C PHE A 509 -3.94 7.70 -21.91
N TYR A 510 -4.70 6.83 -22.58
CA TYR A 510 -4.59 5.37 -22.37
C TYR A 510 -3.41 4.71 -23.11
N GLN A 511 -2.76 5.43 -24.03
CA GLN A 511 -1.44 5.06 -24.53
C GLN A 511 -0.35 5.30 -23.47
N LYS A 512 -0.47 6.39 -22.70
CA LYS A 512 0.43 6.71 -21.59
C LYS A 512 0.17 5.83 -20.36
N TYR A 513 -1.08 5.72 -19.94
CA TYR A 513 -1.52 4.93 -18.78
C TYR A 513 -2.32 3.72 -19.25
N GLN A 514 -1.67 2.56 -19.28
CA GLN A 514 -2.15 1.42 -20.04
C GLN A 514 -3.34 0.72 -19.39
N ILE A 515 -4.41 0.49 -20.17
CA ILE A 515 -5.48 -0.45 -19.83
C ILE A 515 -4.90 -1.86 -19.69
N ARG A 516 -5.36 -2.63 -18.71
CA ARG A 516 -4.95 -4.03 -18.50
C ARG A 516 -6.14 -4.98 -18.62
N GLY A 517 -5.83 -6.28 -18.62
CA GLY A 517 -6.80 -7.34 -18.84
C GLY A 517 -7.23 -7.45 -20.30
N VAL A 518 -8.29 -8.22 -20.53
CA VAL A 518 -8.87 -8.45 -21.87
C VAL A 518 -9.30 -7.15 -22.54
N LYS A 519 -9.77 -6.18 -21.73
CA LYS A 519 -10.21 -4.86 -22.21
C LYS A 519 -9.10 -4.07 -22.92
N SER A 520 -7.83 -4.40 -22.68
CA SER A 520 -6.71 -3.78 -23.40
C SER A 520 -6.74 -4.09 -24.90
N ASN A 521 -7.24 -5.27 -25.28
CA ASN A 521 -7.46 -5.64 -26.69
C ASN A 521 -8.59 -4.80 -27.31
N ASP A 522 -9.67 -4.55 -26.56
CA ASP A 522 -10.77 -3.70 -27.03
C ASP A 522 -10.32 -2.25 -27.22
N PHE A 523 -9.45 -1.74 -26.34
CA PHE A 523 -8.83 -0.43 -26.52
C PHE A 523 -7.96 -0.37 -27.79
N ASN A 524 -7.16 -1.40 -28.07
CA ASN A 524 -6.30 -1.45 -29.26
C ASN A 524 -7.12 -1.46 -30.55
N ASP A 525 -8.18 -2.26 -30.60
CA ASP A 525 -9.11 -2.32 -31.74
C ASP A 525 -9.87 -0.99 -31.92
N PHE A 526 -10.30 -0.37 -30.81
CA PHE A 526 -10.92 0.96 -30.81
C PHE A 526 -9.97 2.04 -31.35
N LYS A 527 -8.69 2.00 -30.96
CA LYS A 527 -7.65 2.90 -31.48
C LYS A 527 -7.41 2.68 -32.98
N LEU A 528 -7.41 1.43 -33.46
CA LEU A 528 -7.26 1.13 -34.87
C LEU A 528 -8.41 1.72 -35.69
N ILE A 529 -9.65 1.53 -35.24
CA ILE A 529 -10.84 2.10 -35.89
C ILE A 529 -10.79 3.63 -35.86
N ALA A 530 -10.37 4.24 -34.76
CA ALA A 530 -10.18 5.70 -34.69
C ALA A 530 -9.18 6.20 -35.74
N SER A 531 -8.08 5.47 -35.99
CA SER A 531 -7.12 5.82 -37.05
C SER A 531 -7.70 5.69 -38.46
N LEU A 532 -8.54 4.67 -38.72
CA LEU A 532 -9.27 4.56 -40.00
C LEU A 532 -10.25 5.72 -40.18
N MET A 533 -10.90 6.15 -39.10
CA MET A 533 -11.82 7.28 -39.13
C MET A 533 -11.10 8.61 -39.38
N ASP A 534 -9.95 8.82 -38.75
CA ASP A 534 -9.10 10.02 -38.92
C ASP A 534 -8.61 10.19 -40.37
N LYS A 535 -8.36 9.07 -41.07
CA LYS A 535 -8.02 9.03 -42.51
C LYS A 535 -9.24 9.08 -43.43
N ASN A 536 -10.44 9.29 -42.90
CA ASN A 536 -11.71 9.25 -43.64
C ASN A 536 -12.02 7.93 -44.36
N LEU A 537 -11.31 6.84 -44.07
CA LEU A 537 -11.51 5.53 -44.73
C LEU A 537 -12.85 4.90 -44.37
N HIS A 538 -13.41 5.24 -43.22
CA HIS A 538 -14.77 4.84 -42.81
C HIS A 538 -15.89 5.33 -43.75
N LEU A 539 -15.58 6.22 -44.71
CA LEU A 539 -16.49 6.71 -45.75
C LEU A 539 -16.40 5.90 -47.07
N THR A 540 -15.59 4.83 -47.08
CA THR A 540 -15.43 3.89 -48.21
C THR A 540 -16.03 2.53 -47.86
N GLU A 541 -16.40 1.73 -48.86
CA GLU A 541 -16.94 0.39 -48.65
C GLU A 541 -15.86 -0.54 -48.07
N GLU A 542 -14.64 -0.46 -48.59
CA GLU A 542 -13.49 -1.23 -48.13
C GLU A 542 -13.15 -0.91 -46.67
N GLY A 543 -13.06 0.38 -46.32
CA GLY A 543 -12.78 0.80 -44.95
C GLY A 543 -13.91 0.45 -43.98
N LEU A 544 -15.17 0.50 -44.41
CA LEU A 544 -16.31 0.04 -43.61
C LEU A 544 -16.26 -1.47 -43.36
N ASN A 545 -15.89 -2.27 -44.36
CA ASN A 545 -15.70 -3.71 -44.21
C ASN A 545 -14.58 -4.03 -43.21
N GLN A 546 -13.44 -3.34 -43.30
CA GLN A 546 -12.36 -3.45 -42.31
C GLN A 546 -12.84 -3.12 -40.88
N ILE A 547 -13.63 -2.05 -40.71
CA ILE A 547 -14.18 -1.68 -39.40
C ILE A 547 -15.15 -2.77 -38.88
N ASN A 548 -15.96 -3.37 -39.74
CA ASN A 548 -16.85 -4.48 -39.36
C ASN A 548 -16.05 -5.70 -38.89
N GLU A 549 -14.95 -6.06 -39.58
CA GLU A 549 -14.08 -7.17 -39.19
C GLU A 549 -13.38 -6.94 -37.84
N ILE A 550 -12.93 -5.71 -37.57
CA ILE A 550 -12.33 -5.37 -36.27
C ILE A 550 -13.42 -5.44 -35.19
N LYS A 551 -14.57 -4.80 -35.42
CA LYS A 551 -15.69 -4.76 -34.48
C LYS A 551 -16.22 -6.15 -34.12
N SER A 552 -16.24 -7.10 -35.06
CA SER A 552 -16.72 -8.46 -34.82
C SER A 552 -15.86 -9.25 -33.82
N LYS A 553 -14.66 -8.75 -33.50
CA LYS A 553 -13.72 -9.36 -32.54
C LYS A 553 -13.62 -8.58 -31.22
N MET A 554 -14.44 -7.54 -31.02
CA MET A 554 -14.41 -6.68 -29.83
C MET A 554 -15.42 -7.09 -28.75
N ASN A 555 -15.11 -6.72 -27.51
CA ASN A 555 -16.00 -6.79 -26.35
C ASN A 555 -16.61 -8.20 -26.16
N SER A 556 -17.94 -8.30 -26.08
CA SER A 556 -18.65 -9.57 -25.88
C SER A 556 -18.45 -10.58 -27.02
N LEU A 557 -18.06 -10.11 -28.21
CA LEU A 557 -17.79 -10.95 -29.38
C LEU A 557 -16.36 -11.52 -29.39
N ARG A 558 -15.48 -11.04 -28.50
CA ARG A 558 -14.10 -11.50 -28.41
C ARG A 558 -14.03 -12.93 -27.88
N ILE A 559 -13.68 -13.86 -28.76
CA ILE A 559 -13.30 -15.23 -28.42
C ILE A 559 -11.86 -15.20 -27.91
N MET A 560 -11.61 -15.83 -26.77
CA MET A 560 -10.26 -16.00 -26.23
C MET A 560 -9.81 -17.41 -26.57
N GLU A 561 -8.66 -17.53 -27.23
CA GLU A 561 -7.98 -18.80 -27.50
C GLU A 561 -7.39 -19.43 -26.23
#